data_AF-A0AAP9KPN9-F1
#
_entry.id   AF-A0AAP9KPN9-F1
#
_cell.length_a   1.000
_cell.length_b   1.000
_cell.length_c   1.000
_cell.angle_alpha   90.00
_cell.angle_beta   90.00
_cell.angle_gamma   90.00
#
_symmetry.space_group_name_H-M   'P 1'
#
loop_
_entity.id
_entity.type
_entity.pdbx_description
1 polymer ?
#
loop_
_entity_poly.entity_id
_entity_poly.type
_entity_poly.pdbx_seq_one_letter_code
_entity_poly.pdbx_strand_id
1 'polypeptide(L)'
;MRVLGIETSCDETGIAIYDDASGLLANQLYSQVKLHADYGGVVPELASRDHVRKTVPLIQAALKQAGLQPQQIDAVAYTAGPGLVGALLVGATVGRALAFAWNVPAVPVHHMEGHLLAPMLEDNPPDFPFVALLVSGGHTQLISVTGIGEYALLGESIDDAAGEAFDKTAKLLGLDYPGGPMLSRMAQQGTPGRFTFPRPMTDRPGLDFSFSGLKTFAANTIREHAGDEQARADIARAFEDAVVDTLMIKCKRALDQTGFKRLVIAGGVSANRTLRERMADMMQARGGEVFYARPEFCTDNGAMIAYAGMVRLKGGTRGELGVSVRPRWPLAELPAI
;
A
#
# COMPACT_ATOMS: atom_id res chain seq x y z
N MET A 1 11.12 -23.16 -5.26
CA MET A 1 11.87 -22.24 -4.38
C MET A 1 10.91 -21.69 -3.33
N ARG A 2 11.37 -21.50 -2.08
CA ARG A 2 10.60 -20.93 -0.97
C ARG A 2 11.31 -19.70 -0.41
N VAL A 3 10.62 -18.56 -0.43
CA VAL A 3 11.14 -17.28 0.06
C VAL A 3 10.38 -16.88 1.31
N LEU A 4 11.12 -16.60 2.39
CA LEU A 4 10.60 -15.96 3.60
C LEU A 4 10.63 -14.44 3.39
N GLY A 5 9.48 -13.78 3.42
CA GLY A 5 9.35 -12.31 3.34
C GLY A 5 9.18 -11.67 4.71
N ILE A 6 9.84 -10.53 4.94
CA ILE A 6 9.80 -9.74 6.19
C ILE A 6 9.44 -8.28 5.88
N GLU A 7 8.31 -7.83 6.39
CA GLU A 7 7.78 -6.45 6.26
C GLU A 7 7.75 -5.77 7.64
N THR A 8 8.46 -4.65 7.77
CA THR A 8 8.53 -3.82 9.00
C THR A 8 8.75 -2.34 8.67
N SER A 9 8.19 -1.82 7.58
CA SER A 9 8.45 -0.46 7.09
C SER A 9 7.75 0.63 7.92
N CYS A 10 6.63 0.31 8.56
CA CYS A 10 5.83 1.27 9.33
C CYS A 10 5.35 0.70 10.68
N ASP A 11 4.11 0.22 10.76
CA ASP A 11 3.47 -0.22 12.01
C ASP A 11 2.82 -1.61 11.92
N GLU A 12 2.98 -2.30 10.79
CA GLU A 12 2.70 -3.72 10.61
C GLU A 12 3.98 -4.56 10.63
N THR A 13 3.99 -5.63 11.42
CA THR A 13 4.99 -6.70 11.28
C THR A 13 4.39 -7.84 10.47
N GLY A 14 4.79 -7.95 9.21
CA GLY A 14 4.32 -8.98 8.28
C GLY A 14 5.41 -10.01 8.01
N ILE A 15 5.06 -11.30 8.15
CA ILE A 15 5.95 -12.41 7.80
C ILE A 15 5.19 -13.41 6.93
N ALA A 16 5.74 -13.79 5.79
CA ALA A 16 5.13 -14.78 4.92
C ALA A 16 6.14 -15.71 4.29
N ILE A 17 5.66 -16.86 3.81
CA ILE A 17 6.46 -17.81 3.04
C ILE A 17 5.74 -18.05 1.72
N TYR A 18 6.41 -17.74 0.61
CA TYR A 18 5.90 -17.96 -0.73
C TYR A 18 6.71 -19.04 -1.45
N ASP A 19 6.03 -20.02 -2.03
CA ASP A 19 6.57 -21.13 -2.81
C ASP A 19 6.17 -20.95 -4.28
N ASP A 20 7.12 -21.02 -5.20
CA ASP A 20 6.85 -20.76 -6.62
C ASP A 20 6.07 -21.88 -7.34
N ALA A 21 5.87 -23.03 -6.69
CA ALA A 21 5.03 -24.11 -7.20
C ALA A 21 3.68 -24.18 -6.47
N SER A 22 3.65 -23.89 -5.17
CA SER A 22 2.47 -24.06 -4.32
C SER A 22 1.79 -22.74 -3.91
N GLY A 23 2.35 -21.60 -4.29
CA GLY A 23 1.86 -20.29 -3.90
C GLY A 23 2.17 -19.94 -2.45
N LEU A 24 1.27 -19.22 -1.79
CA LEU A 24 1.46 -18.73 -0.42
C LEU A 24 1.27 -19.85 0.62
N LEU A 25 2.33 -20.19 1.35
CA LEU A 25 2.33 -21.27 2.35
C LEU A 25 2.02 -20.79 3.77
N ALA A 26 2.42 -19.57 4.10
CA ALA A 26 2.16 -18.95 5.39
C ALA A 26 2.06 -17.44 5.24
N ASN A 27 1.22 -16.83 6.09
CA ASN A 27 1.09 -15.39 6.22
C ASN A 27 0.73 -15.07 7.67
N GLN A 28 1.59 -14.30 8.31
CA GLN A 28 1.50 -13.86 9.69
C GLN A 28 1.55 -12.34 9.71
N LEU A 29 0.65 -11.74 10.48
CA LEU A 29 0.54 -10.29 10.55
C LEU A 29 0.24 -9.86 11.99
N TYR A 30 0.95 -8.85 12.45
CA TYR A 30 0.61 -8.11 13.65
C TYR A 30 0.58 -6.61 13.31
N SER A 31 -0.57 -5.97 13.54
CA SER A 31 -0.74 -4.53 13.37
C SER A 31 -0.66 -3.81 14.72
N GLN A 32 0.08 -2.71 14.75
CA GLN A 32 0.26 -1.86 15.93
C GLN A 32 -0.79 -0.75 16.03
N VAL A 33 -1.83 -0.74 15.19
CA VAL A 33 -2.89 0.29 15.19
C VAL A 33 -3.37 0.68 16.60
N LYS A 34 -3.64 -0.30 17.47
CA LYS A 34 -4.10 -0.03 18.86
C LYS A 34 -3.06 0.71 19.71
N LEU A 35 -1.77 0.50 19.46
CA LEU A 35 -0.68 1.16 20.18
C LEU A 35 -0.58 2.64 19.77
N HIS A 36 -0.88 2.96 18.51
CA HIS A 36 -0.72 4.30 17.94
C HIS A 36 -2.00 5.14 17.99
N ALA A 37 -3.17 4.52 18.20
CA ALA A 37 -4.47 5.18 18.25
C ALA A 37 -4.49 6.34 19.27
N ASP A 38 -3.93 6.15 20.45
CA ASP A 38 -3.88 7.16 21.52
C ASP A 38 -3.07 8.42 21.15
N TYR A 39 -2.19 8.32 20.16
CA TYR A 39 -1.35 9.40 19.67
C TYR A 39 -1.89 10.05 18.39
N GLY A 40 -2.93 9.46 17.78
CA GLY A 40 -3.54 9.91 16.54
C GLY A 40 -2.62 9.82 15.32
N GLY A 41 -1.66 8.88 15.34
CA GLY A 41 -0.69 8.61 14.28
C GLY A 41 0.47 7.74 14.77
N VAL A 42 1.22 7.14 13.83
CA VAL A 42 2.34 6.24 14.16
C VAL A 42 3.45 6.99 14.90
N VAL A 43 3.84 6.46 16.07
CA VAL A 43 4.99 6.95 16.86
C VAL A 43 6.23 6.11 16.51
N PRO A 44 7.24 6.64 15.78
CA PRO A 44 8.31 5.83 15.19
C PRO A 44 9.11 4.97 16.18
N GLU A 45 9.37 5.50 17.38
CA GLU A 45 10.11 4.76 18.43
C GLU A 45 9.30 3.61 19.00
N LEU A 46 8.00 3.82 19.23
CA LEU A 46 7.12 2.75 19.71
C LEU A 46 6.98 1.64 18.65
N ALA A 47 6.91 2.03 17.38
CA ALA A 47 6.84 1.07 16.28
C ALA A 47 8.10 0.21 16.18
N SER A 48 9.27 0.85 16.21
CA SER A 48 10.57 0.17 16.19
C SER A 48 10.69 -0.85 17.33
N ARG A 49 10.29 -0.48 18.56
CA ARG A 49 10.29 -1.37 19.72
C ARG A 49 9.36 -2.57 19.55
N ASP A 50 8.17 -2.37 18.97
CA ASP A 50 7.24 -3.46 18.84
C ASP A 50 7.65 -4.43 17.73
N HIS A 51 8.23 -3.97 16.61
CA HIS A 51 8.84 -4.86 15.62
C HIS A 51 9.85 -5.81 16.26
N VAL A 52 10.72 -5.32 17.16
CA VAL A 52 11.69 -6.19 17.87
C VAL A 52 10.98 -7.32 18.64
N ARG A 53 9.84 -7.02 19.27
CA ARG A 53 9.05 -8.02 20.01
C ARG A 53 8.35 -9.02 19.11
N LYS A 54 8.02 -8.66 17.87
CA LYS A 54 7.13 -9.45 17.00
C LYS A 54 7.84 -10.20 15.88
N THR A 55 8.91 -9.64 15.29
CA THR A 55 9.50 -10.21 14.07
C THR A 55 9.95 -11.66 14.24
N VAL A 56 10.75 -11.98 15.26
CA VAL A 56 11.24 -13.36 15.48
C VAL A 56 10.10 -14.34 15.83
N PRO A 57 9.19 -14.04 16.78
CA PRO A 57 8.05 -14.90 17.04
C PRO A 57 7.16 -15.16 15.81
N LEU A 58 6.95 -14.16 14.95
CA LEU A 58 6.15 -14.32 13.74
C LEU A 58 6.87 -15.15 12.67
N ILE A 59 8.20 -15.08 12.56
CA ILE A 59 8.98 -16.01 11.73
C ILE A 59 8.80 -17.46 12.19
N GLN A 60 8.88 -17.70 13.50
CA GLN A 60 8.65 -19.03 14.07
C GLN A 60 7.21 -19.52 13.80
N ALA A 61 6.23 -18.63 13.93
CA ALA A 61 4.84 -18.94 13.63
C ALA A 61 4.61 -19.24 12.14
N ALA A 62 5.25 -18.50 11.23
CA ALA A 62 5.15 -18.71 9.78
C ALA A 62 5.73 -20.07 9.36
N LEU A 63 6.92 -20.43 9.88
CA LEU A 63 7.50 -21.77 9.65
C LEU A 63 6.58 -22.88 10.16
N LYS A 64 6.00 -22.70 11.36
CA LYS A 64 5.05 -23.66 11.93
C LYS A 64 3.77 -23.77 11.10
N GLN A 65 3.21 -22.64 10.63
CA GLN A 65 2.02 -22.61 9.79
C GLN A 65 2.25 -23.35 8.46
N ALA A 66 3.42 -23.15 7.84
CA ALA A 66 3.80 -23.83 6.61
C ALA A 66 4.25 -25.30 6.82
N GLY A 67 4.42 -25.76 8.06
CA GLY A 67 4.96 -27.08 8.36
C GLY A 67 6.42 -27.26 7.91
N LEU A 68 7.21 -26.18 7.87
CA LEU A 68 8.57 -26.16 7.33
C LEU A 68 9.62 -26.06 8.44
N GLN A 69 10.77 -26.65 8.17
CA GLN A 69 12.01 -26.43 8.91
C GLN A 69 12.83 -25.30 8.27
N PRO A 70 13.68 -24.59 9.04
CA PRO A 70 14.58 -23.55 8.53
C PRO A 70 15.36 -23.92 7.28
N GLN A 71 15.84 -25.16 7.18
CA GLN A 71 16.66 -25.67 6.07
C GLN A 71 15.87 -25.81 4.74
N GLN A 72 14.55 -25.65 4.77
CA GLN A 72 13.69 -25.73 3.59
C GLN A 72 13.39 -24.35 2.97
N ILE A 73 13.91 -23.27 3.56
CA ILE A 73 13.85 -21.91 3.02
C ILE A 73 15.04 -21.70 2.10
N ASP A 74 14.79 -21.19 0.90
CA ASP A 74 15.81 -21.00 -0.13
C ASP A 74 16.36 -19.57 -0.18
N ALA A 75 15.65 -18.59 0.38
CA ALA A 75 16.10 -17.22 0.56
C ALA A 75 15.25 -16.44 1.58
N VAL A 76 15.82 -15.34 2.09
CA VAL A 76 15.12 -14.39 2.98
C VAL A 76 15.04 -13.03 2.30
N ALA A 77 13.82 -12.59 2.01
CA ALA A 77 13.52 -11.26 1.52
C ALA A 77 13.09 -10.34 2.66
N TYR A 78 13.52 -9.09 2.63
CA TYR A 78 13.13 -8.10 3.64
C TYR A 78 12.93 -6.73 2.99
N THR A 79 11.99 -5.96 3.51
CA THR A 79 11.76 -4.59 3.08
C THR A 79 12.96 -3.71 3.45
N ALA A 80 13.66 -3.19 2.46
CA ALA A 80 14.80 -2.28 2.66
C ALA A 80 14.39 -0.80 2.56
N GLY A 81 13.17 -0.52 2.11
CA GLY A 81 12.58 0.82 2.05
C GLY A 81 11.61 0.99 0.89
N PRO A 82 10.94 2.15 0.74
CA PRO A 82 10.91 3.26 1.69
C PRO A 82 10.19 2.90 3.00
N GLY A 83 10.28 3.78 4.01
CA GLY A 83 9.67 3.56 5.32
C GLY A 83 10.37 4.27 6.47
N LEU A 84 9.91 4.02 7.70
CA LEU A 84 10.51 4.56 8.92
C LEU A 84 11.85 3.86 9.20
N VAL A 85 12.93 4.64 9.27
CA VAL A 85 14.30 4.10 9.37
C VAL A 85 14.49 3.12 10.54
N GLY A 86 13.94 3.42 11.72
CA GLY A 86 14.03 2.56 12.89
C GLY A 86 13.29 1.24 12.70
N ALA A 87 12.11 1.28 12.10
CA ALA A 87 11.29 0.11 11.81
C ALA A 87 11.94 -0.78 10.74
N LEU A 88 12.41 -0.17 9.63
CA LEU A 88 13.11 -0.86 8.54
C LEU A 88 14.35 -1.62 9.05
N LEU A 89 15.14 -0.99 9.92
CA LEU A 89 16.35 -1.61 10.47
C LEU A 89 16.04 -2.90 11.22
N VAL A 90 14.89 -3.01 11.90
CA VAL A 90 14.54 -4.24 12.64
C VAL A 90 14.36 -5.42 11.68
N GLY A 91 13.50 -5.28 10.67
CA GLY A 91 13.27 -6.34 9.68
C GLY A 91 14.52 -6.65 8.85
N ALA A 92 15.25 -5.60 8.40
CA ALA A 92 16.44 -5.76 7.59
C ALA A 92 17.60 -6.43 8.33
N THR A 93 17.86 -6.08 9.60
CA THR A 93 18.91 -6.72 10.40
C THR A 93 18.57 -8.16 10.74
N VAL A 94 17.34 -8.44 11.16
CA VAL A 94 16.86 -9.81 11.43
C VAL A 94 16.95 -10.65 10.16
N GLY A 95 16.37 -10.17 9.05
CA GLY A 95 16.35 -10.90 7.78
C GLY A 95 17.74 -11.17 7.23
N ARG A 96 18.62 -10.16 7.25
CA ARG A 96 19.98 -10.31 6.74
C ARG A 96 20.82 -11.27 7.58
N ALA A 97 20.75 -11.18 8.91
CA ALA A 97 21.47 -12.08 9.80
C ALA A 97 20.94 -13.51 9.70
N LEU A 98 19.63 -13.68 9.54
CA LEU A 98 19.01 -14.99 9.37
C LEU A 98 19.44 -15.66 8.05
N ALA A 99 19.44 -14.92 6.95
CA ALA A 99 19.94 -15.40 5.66
C ALA A 99 21.40 -15.86 5.75
N PHE A 100 22.24 -15.08 6.46
CA PHE A 100 23.63 -15.46 6.71
C PHE A 100 23.73 -16.76 7.51
N ALA A 101 23.00 -16.88 8.62
CA ALA A 101 23.02 -18.06 9.47
C ALA A 101 22.50 -19.33 8.77
N TRP A 102 21.50 -19.19 7.89
CA TRP A 102 20.97 -20.29 7.08
C TRP A 102 21.76 -20.56 5.80
N ASN A 103 22.79 -19.76 5.51
CA ASN A 103 23.59 -19.83 4.29
C ASN A 103 22.74 -19.77 3.01
N VAL A 104 21.78 -18.83 2.99
CA VAL A 104 20.89 -18.56 1.84
C VAL A 104 21.00 -17.10 1.41
N PRO A 105 20.63 -16.76 0.15
CA PRO A 105 20.59 -15.38 -0.29
C PRO A 105 19.67 -14.51 0.56
N ALA A 106 20.11 -13.29 0.82
CA ALA A 106 19.29 -12.23 1.38
C ALA A 106 18.84 -11.30 0.23
N VAL A 107 17.57 -10.88 0.21
CA VAL A 107 17.02 -10.07 -0.90
C VAL A 107 16.42 -8.77 -0.34
N PRO A 108 17.05 -7.61 -0.56
CA PRO A 108 16.44 -6.33 -0.21
C PRO A 108 15.29 -6.03 -1.18
N VAL A 109 14.11 -5.77 -0.65
CA VAL A 109 12.89 -5.51 -1.44
C VAL A 109 12.45 -4.07 -1.26
N HIS A 110 11.99 -3.47 -2.35
CA HIS A 110 11.35 -2.16 -2.33
C HIS A 110 9.89 -2.29 -1.90
N HIS A 111 9.48 -1.61 -0.84
CA HIS A 111 8.15 -1.68 -0.24
C HIS A 111 7.03 -1.42 -1.26
N MET A 112 7.14 -0.33 -2.04
CA MET A 112 6.15 0.00 -3.07
C MET A 112 6.14 -0.98 -4.25
N GLU A 113 7.25 -1.69 -4.52
CA GLU A 113 7.23 -2.77 -5.51
C GLU A 113 6.48 -3.99 -4.96
N GLY A 114 6.61 -4.27 -3.66
CA GLY A 114 5.76 -5.22 -2.96
C GLY A 114 4.29 -4.91 -3.20
N HIS A 115 3.84 -3.70 -2.87
CA HIS A 115 2.46 -3.26 -3.14
C HIS A 115 2.06 -3.41 -4.61
N LEU A 116 2.91 -2.95 -5.54
CA LEU A 116 2.65 -3.02 -6.98
C LEU A 116 2.46 -4.46 -7.47
N LEU A 117 3.20 -5.41 -6.90
CA LEU A 117 3.16 -6.83 -7.26
C LEU A 117 2.18 -7.65 -6.42
N ALA A 118 1.55 -7.10 -5.39
CA ALA A 118 0.58 -7.82 -4.56
C ALA A 118 -0.57 -8.46 -5.36
N PRO A 119 -1.14 -7.81 -6.40
CA PRO A 119 -2.17 -8.43 -7.26
C PRO A 119 -1.68 -9.66 -8.04
N MET A 120 -0.36 -9.87 -8.16
CA MET A 120 0.21 -11.06 -8.79
C MET A 120 0.06 -12.33 -7.92
N LEU A 121 -0.35 -12.17 -6.65
CA LEU A 121 -0.67 -13.28 -5.75
C LEU A 121 -2.06 -13.90 -6.00
N GLU A 122 -2.88 -13.26 -6.84
CA GLU A 122 -4.24 -13.70 -7.15
C GLU A 122 -4.25 -14.67 -8.34
N ASP A 123 -5.34 -15.43 -8.49
CA ASP A 123 -5.46 -16.48 -9.54
C ASP A 123 -5.39 -15.94 -10.98
N ASN A 124 -5.81 -14.68 -11.18
CA ASN A 124 -5.77 -13.98 -12.47
C ASN A 124 -4.89 -12.73 -12.37
N PRO A 125 -3.55 -12.88 -12.41
CA PRO A 125 -2.63 -11.76 -12.30
C PRO A 125 -2.65 -10.89 -13.58
N PRO A 126 -2.33 -9.58 -13.47
CA PRO A 126 -2.26 -8.71 -14.63
C PRO A 126 -1.03 -9.00 -15.50
N ASP A 127 -1.23 -9.15 -16.81
CA ASP A 127 -0.13 -9.11 -17.78
C ASP A 127 0.39 -7.68 -18.00
N PHE A 128 1.69 -7.55 -18.27
CA PHE A 128 2.26 -6.29 -18.76
C PHE A 128 1.77 -5.94 -20.18
N PRO A 129 1.75 -4.65 -20.57
CA PRO A 129 1.92 -3.48 -19.72
C PRO A 129 0.61 -3.06 -19.03
N PHE A 130 0.71 -2.26 -17.96
CA PHE A 130 -0.43 -1.68 -17.25
C PHE A 130 -0.10 -0.33 -16.62
N VAL A 131 -1.14 0.46 -16.34
CA VAL A 131 -1.02 1.62 -15.45
C VAL A 131 -1.20 1.12 -14.02
N ALA A 132 -0.33 1.51 -13.11
CA ALA A 132 -0.50 1.27 -11.68
C ALA A 132 -0.87 2.55 -10.94
N LEU A 133 -1.94 2.50 -10.15
CA LEU A 133 -2.29 3.49 -9.15
C LEU A 133 -1.86 2.96 -7.78
N LEU A 134 -0.80 3.55 -7.20
CA LEU A 134 -0.36 3.24 -5.84
C LEU A 134 -0.94 4.27 -4.88
N VAL A 135 -1.89 3.86 -4.04
CA VAL A 135 -2.64 4.74 -3.12
C VAL A 135 -2.61 4.17 -1.69
N SER A 136 -1.64 4.62 -0.91
CA SER A 136 -1.44 4.23 0.50
C SER A 136 -1.59 5.43 1.45
N GLY A 137 -1.28 5.24 2.73
CA GLY A 137 -1.21 6.32 3.71
C GLY A 137 -0.22 7.41 3.32
N GLY A 138 0.95 7.02 2.79
CA GLY A 138 2.05 7.94 2.47
C GLY A 138 2.34 8.15 0.98
N HIS A 139 1.67 7.44 0.08
CA HIS A 139 1.93 7.55 -1.35
C HIS A 139 0.63 7.67 -2.15
N THR A 140 0.65 8.52 -3.18
CA THR A 140 -0.35 8.53 -4.25
C THR A 140 0.36 8.80 -5.57
N GLN A 141 0.54 7.76 -6.37
CA GLN A 141 1.33 7.80 -7.60
C GLN A 141 0.64 7.05 -8.73
N LEU A 142 0.79 7.56 -9.94
CA LEU A 142 0.48 6.88 -11.19
C LEU A 142 1.78 6.46 -11.87
N ILE A 143 1.87 5.19 -12.26
CA ILE A 143 3.08 4.61 -12.81
C ILE A 143 2.72 3.84 -14.08
N SER A 144 3.50 4.03 -15.14
CA SER A 144 3.51 3.17 -16.31
C SER A 144 4.43 2.00 -16.04
N VAL A 145 3.89 0.79 -16.13
CA VAL A 145 4.61 -0.45 -15.85
C VAL A 145 4.66 -1.28 -17.12
N THR A 146 5.86 -1.45 -17.68
CA THR A 146 6.09 -2.24 -18.92
C THR A 146 6.74 -3.59 -18.66
N GLY A 147 7.28 -3.80 -17.46
CA GLY A 147 7.94 -5.01 -17.00
C GLY A 147 8.39 -4.86 -15.54
N ILE A 148 9.06 -5.88 -15.00
CA ILE A 148 9.58 -5.81 -13.63
C ILE A 148 10.78 -4.87 -13.57
N GLY A 149 10.71 -3.87 -12.68
CA GLY A 149 11.70 -2.81 -12.59
C GLY A 149 11.63 -1.76 -13.70
N GLU A 150 10.72 -1.92 -14.66
CA GLU A 150 10.46 -0.93 -15.70
C GLU A 150 9.29 -0.02 -15.29
N TYR A 151 9.58 0.87 -14.35
CA TYR A 151 8.58 1.71 -13.69
C TYR A 151 8.81 3.19 -14.03
N ALA A 152 7.94 3.76 -14.87
CA ALA A 152 7.98 5.19 -15.20
C ALA A 152 6.91 5.95 -14.41
N LEU A 153 7.34 6.88 -13.56
CA LEU A 153 6.43 7.77 -12.84
C LEU A 153 5.70 8.68 -13.84
N LEU A 154 4.37 8.64 -13.82
CA LEU A 154 3.50 9.46 -14.67
C LEU A 154 3.00 10.71 -13.94
N GLY A 155 2.77 10.60 -12.63
CA GLY A 155 2.34 11.71 -11.77
C GLY A 155 2.25 11.27 -10.31
N GLU A 156 2.36 12.22 -9.40
CA GLU A 156 2.27 11.97 -7.97
C GLU A 156 1.55 13.07 -7.20
N SER A 157 1.20 12.81 -5.94
CA SER A 157 0.70 13.88 -5.07
C SER A 157 1.81 14.87 -4.77
N ILE A 158 1.53 16.15 -4.95
CA ILE A 158 2.44 17.25 -4.59
C ILE A 158 2.26 17.71 -3.13
N ASP A 159 1.28 17.15 -2.42
CA ASP A 159 1.01 17.44 -1.01
C ASP A 159 0.65 16.17 -0.20
N ASP A 160 -0.56 16.09 0.36
CA ASP A 160 -1.04 14.94 1.12
C ASP A 160 -1.26 13.75 0.17
N ALA A 161 -0.90 12.53 0.60
CA ALA A 161 -1.39 11.33 -0.07
C ALA A 161 -2.89 11.12 0.20
N ALA A 162 -3.57 10.34 -0.64
CA ALA A 162 -5.00 10.06 -0.49
C ALA A 162 -5.32 9.45 0.88
N GLY A 163 -4.54 8.46 1.35
CA GLY A 163 -4.77 7.83 2.65
C GLY A 163 -4.62 8.80 3.81
N GLU A 164 -3.60 9.65 3.78
CA GLU A 164 -3.42 10.72 4.77
C GLU A 164 -4.57 11.73 4.75
N ALA A 165 -5.11 12.08 3.57
CA ALA A 165 -6.27 12.95 3.47
C ALA A 165 -7.53 12.32 4.11
N PHE A 166 -7.73 11.01 3.93
CA PHE A 166 -8.77 10.24 4.61
C PHE A 166 -8.62 10.30 6.13
N ASP A 167 -7.42 10.02 6.65
CA ASP A 167 -7.15 10.02 8.11
C ASP A 167 -7.30 11.41 8.74
N LYS A 168 -6.77 12.45 8.07
CA LYS A 168 -6.92 13.84 8.54
C LYS A 168 -8.38 14.29 8.57
N THR A 169 -9.17 13.91 7.56
CA THR A 169 -10.60 14.26 7.50
C THR A 169 -11.41 13.47 8.53
N ALA A 170 -11.09 12.19 8.71
CA ALA A 170 -11.72 11.35 9.74
C ALA A 170 -11.49 11.93 11.15
N LYS A 171 -10.28 12.42 11.43
CA LYS A 171 -9.97 13.10 12.69
C LYS A 171 -10.81 14.36 12.90
N LEU A 172 -11.06 15.15 11.85
CA LEU A 172 -11.95 16.32 11.92
C LEU A 172 -13.40 15.93 12.21
N LEU A 173 -13.84 14.75 11.75
CA LEU A 173 -15.16 14.18 12.03
C LEU A 173 -15.27 13.53 13.42
N GLY A 174 -14.18 13.52 14.20
CA GLY A 174 -14.12 12.93 15.54
C GLY A 174 -14.00 11.41 15.54
N LEU A 175 -13.45 10.82 14.47
CA LEU A 175 -13.19 9.38 14.38
C LEU A 175 -11.78 9.04 14.89
N ASP A 176 -11.65 7.84 15.46
CA ASP A 176 -10.36 7.30 15.91
C ASP A 176 -9.41 6.99 14.75
N TYR A 177 -8.12 6.86 15.07
CA TYR A 177 -7.07 6.45 14.13
C TYR A 177 -6.93 4.91 14.08
N PRO A 178 -6.73 4.28 12.90
CA PRO A 178 -6.73 4.85 11.55
C PRO A 178 -8.15 5.21 11.08
N GLY A 179 -8.27 6.41 10.54
CA GLY A 179 -9.55 7.05 10.32
C GLY A 179 -10.18 6.74 8.97
N GLY A 180 -9.38 6.41 7.95
CA GLY A 180 -9.88 6.15 6.60
C GLY A 180 -10.98 5.09 6.51
N PRO A 181 -10.81 3.88 7.06
CA PRO A 181 -11.87 2.87 7.06
C PRO A 181 -13.13 3.31 7.84
N MET A 182 -12.96 4.05 8.93
CA MET A 182 -14.08 4.59 9.72
C MET A 182 -14.87 5.64 8.93
N LEU A 183 -14.16 6.54 8.23
CA LEU A 183 -14.77 7.56 7.38
C LEU A 183 -15.54 6.92 6.23
N SER A 184 -14.97 5.90 5.57
CA SER A 184 -15.67 5.18 4.50
C SER A 184 -16.93 4.46 5.00
N ARG A 185 -16.91 3.90 6.21
CA ARG A 185 -18.13 3.36 6.85
C ARG A 185 -19.17 4.44 7.13
N MET A 186 -18.74 5.60 7.61
CA MET A 186 -19.64 6.74 7.86
C MET A 186 -20.25 7.28 6.56
N ALA A 187 -19.47 7.33 5.47
CA ALA A 187 -19.91 7.77 4.14
C ALA A 187 -21.08 6.94 3.57
N GLN A 188 -21.17 5.66 3.93
CA GLN A 188 -22.30 4.79 3.51
C GLN A 188 -23.65 5.24 4.06
N GLN A 189 -23.64 5.99 5.17
CA GLN A 189 -24.84 6.56 5.79
C GLN A 189 -25.14 7.98 5.27
N GLY A 190 -24.27 8.53 4.42
CA GLY A 190 -24.39 9.88 3.89
C GLY A 190 -25.39 9.98 2.73
N THR A 191 -26.00 11.14 2.59
CA THR A 191 -26.90 11.50 1.49
C THR A 191 -26.08 11.95 0.28
N PRO A 192 -26.17 11.27 -0.88
CA PRO A 192 -25.41 11.65 -2.07
C PRO A 192 -25.76 13.07 -2.53
N GLY A 193 -24.73 13.85 -2.89
CA GLY A 193 -24.91 15.17 -3.50
C GLY A 193 -25.32 16.30 -2.55
N ARG A 194 -25.53 16.05 -1.25
CA ARG A 194 -25.84 17.12 -0.28
C ARG A 194 -24.73 18.17 -0.20
N PHE A 195 -23.48 17.73 -0.22
CA PHE A 195 -22.30 18.58 -0.29
C PHE A 195 -21.48 18.24 -1.53
N THR A 196 -20.84 19.24 -2.13
CA THR A 196 -19.98 19.06 -3.30
C THR A 196 -18.58 19.58 -3.00
N PHE A 197 -17.64 18.66 -2.81
CA PHE A 197 -16.24 18.98 -2.62
C PHE A 197 -15.55 19.25 -3.98
N PRO A 198 -14.49 20.06 -4.03
CA PRO A 198 -13.71 20.22 -5.25
C PRO A 198 -13.02 18.90 -5.62
N ARG A 199 -12.69 18.72 -6.91
CA ARG A 199 -11.81 17.65 -7.42
C ARG A 199 -10.49 18.27 -7.86
N PRO A 200 -9.50 18.47 -6.95
CA PRO A 200 -8.33 19.29 -7.24
C PRO A 200 -7.53 18.77 -8.43
N MET A 201 -6.91 19.69 -9.17
CA MET A 201 -6.06 19.40 -10.33
C MET A 201 -6.76 18.66 -11.48
N THR A 202 -8.10 18.58 -11.49
CA THR A 202 -8.88 18.03 -12.60
C THR A 202 -9.31 19.08 -13.62
N ASP A 203 -9.21 20.37 -13.28
CA ASP A 203 -9.47 21.53 -14.13
C ASP A 203 -8.37 21.80 -15.18
N ARG A 204 -7.20 21.18 -15.04
CA ARG A 204 -6.00 21.38 -15.85
C ARG A 204 -5.44 20.05 -16.37
N PRO A 205 -4.64 20.04 -17.45
CA PRO A 205 -3.95 18.83 -17.91
C PRO A 205 -2.94 18.32 -16.86
N GLY A 206 -2.45 17.10 -17.07
CA GLY A 206 -1.46 16.46 -16.20
C GLY A 206 -2.04 15.42 -15.23
N LEU A 207 -1.14 14.67 -14.63
CA LEU A 207 -1.41 13.46 -13.84
C LEU A 207 -1.08 13.60 -12.35
N ASP A 208 -0.57 14.75 -11.92
CA ASP A 208 -0.31 15.02 -10.51
C ASP A 208 -1.61 15.18 -9.70
N PHE A 209 -1.49 14.93 -8.39
CA PHE A 209 -2.58 14.98 -7.42
C PHE A 209 -2.35 16.05 -6.36
N SER A 210 -3.44 16.52 -5.74
CA SER A 210 -3.42 17.36 -4.55
C SER A 210 -4.68 17.07 -3.75
N PHE A 211 -4.52 16.81 -2.45
CA PHE A 211 -5.61 16.48 -1.54
C PHE A 211 -5.65 17.37 -0.29
N SER A 212 -4.58 18.11 0.01
CA SER A 212 -4.49 18.96 1.20
C SER A 212 -5.64 19.98 1.31
N GLY A 213 -6.09 20.53 0.17
CA GLY A 213 -7.22 21.46 0.10
C GLY A 213 -8.56 20.86 0.54
N LEU A 214 -8.75 19.54 0.42
CA LEU A 214 -9.98 18.86 0.82
C LEU A 214 -10.16 18.88 2.34
N LYS A 215 -9.07 18.82 3.11
CA LYS A 215 -9.11 18.94 4.57
C LYS A 215 -9.68 20.30 4.99
N THR A 216 -9.19 21.38 4.37
CA THR A 216 -9.65 22.74 4.66
C THR A 216 -11.13 22.90 4.31
N PHE A 217 -11.55 22.34 3.18
CA PHE A 217 -12.96 22.31 2.79
C PHE A 217 -13.80 21.56 3.83
N ALA A 218 -13.40 20.34 4.23
CA ALA A 218 -14.09 19.57 5.25
C ALA A 218 -14.20 20.32 6.58
N ALA A 219 -13.11 20.92 7.07
CA ALA A 219 -13.11 21.66 8.34
C ALA A 219 -14.12 22.82 8.33
N ASN A 220 -14.22 23.56 7.21
CA ASN A 220 -15.17 24.65 7.07
C ASN A 220 -16.61 24.13 7.02
N THR A 221 -16.89 23.09 6.23
CA THR A 221 -18.23 22.50 6.13
C THR A 221 -18.70 21.92 7.48
N ILE A 222 -17.81 21.26 8.22
CA ILE A 222 -18.11 20.74 9.58
C ILE A 222 -18.49 21.89 10.52
N ARG A 223 -17.75 23.01 10.48
CA ARG A 223 -18.02 24.18 11.33
C ARG A 223 -19.36 24.84 10.99
N GLU A 224 -19.67 24.98 9.70
CA GLU A 224 -20.90 25.61 9.22
C GLU A 224 -22.16 24.79 9.53
N HIS A 225 -22.01 23.47 9.68
CA HIS A 225 -23.09 22.54 9.98
C HIS A 225 -22.96 21.89 11.38
N ALA A 226 -22.35 22.61 12.33
CA ALA A 226 -22.20 22.13 13.70
C ALA A 226 -23.58 21.85 14.34
N GLY A 227 -23.73 20.66 14.93
CA GLY A 227 -24.97 20.22 15.60
C GLY A 227 -25.91 19.37 14.74
N ASP A 228 -25.64 19.21 13.44
CA ASP A 228 -26.32 18.24 12.59
C ASP A 228 -25.52 16.92 12.55
N GLU A 229 -26.04 15.88 13.20
CA GLU A 229 -25.37 14.56 13.23
C GLU A 229 -25.31 13.91 11.84
N GLN A 230 -26.36 14.06 11.02
CA GLN A 230 -26.42 13.52 9.67
C GLN A 230 -25.44 14.24 8.73
N ALA A 231 -25.22 15.54 8.95
CA ALA A 231 -24.25 16.30 8.16
C ALA A 231 -22.84 15.69 8.23
N ARG A 232 -22.45 15.03 9.33
CA ARG A 232 -21.13 14.36 9.42
C ARG A 232 -21.00 13.22 8.41
N ALA A 233 -22.03 12.38 8.28
CA ALA A 233 -22.05 11.31 7.30
C ALA A 233 -22.12 11.84 5.86
N ASP A 234 -22.88 12.91 5.65
CA ASP A 234 -23.00 13.53 4.34
C ASP A 234 -21.68 14.21 3.90
N ILE A 235 -20.94 14.82 4.84
CA ILE A 235 -19.61 15.37 4.63
C ILE A 235 -18.61 14.24 4.33
N ALA A 236 -18.62 13.15 5.11
CA ALA A 236 -17.79 11.98 4.86
C ALA A 236 -18.01 11.41 3.44
N ARG A 237 -19.27 11.32 3.03
CA ARG A 237 -19.64 10.87 1.68
C ARG A 237 -19.15 11.83 0.59
N ALA A 238 -19.41 13.12 0.74
CA ALA A 238 -18.98 14.11 -0.25
C ALA A 238 -17.46 14.19 -0.40
N PHE A 239 -16.72 14.00 0.69
CA PHE A 239 -15.27 13.88 0.69
C PHE A 239 -14.80 12.60 -0.04
N GLU A 240 -15.36 11.43 0.31
CA GLU A 240 -15.01 10.16 -0.33
C GLU A 240 -15.26 10.20 -1.84
N ASP A 241 -16.44 10.69 -2.25
CA ASP A 241 -16.80 10.87 -3.65
C ASP A 241 -15.78 11.77 -4.38
N ALA A 242 -15.29 12.83 -3.72
CA ALA A 242 -14.31 13.74 -4.32
C ALA A 242 -12.93 13.14 -4.50
N VAL A 243 -12.45 12.39 -3.51
CA VAL A 243 -11.17 11.68 -3.62
C VAL A 243 -11.27 10.62 -4.72
N VAL A 244 -12.32 9.79 -4.70
CA VAL A 244 -12.51 8.72 -5.69
C VAL A 244 -12.65 9.26 -7.10
N ASP A 245 -13.46 10.30 -7.31
CA ASP A 245 -13.62 10.90 -8.64
C ASP A 245 -12.30 11.49 -9.16
N THR A 246 -11.51 12.13 -8.28
CA THR A 246 -10.19 12.67 -8.63
C THR A 246 -9.24 11.55 -9.08
N LEU A 247 -9.18 10.45 -8.31
CA LEU A 247 -8.39 9.27 -8.66
C LEU A 247 -8.82 8.67 -10.00
N MET A 248 -10.12 8.51 -10.22
CA MET A 248 -10.69 7.96 -11.45
C MET A 248 -10.37 8.82 -12.68
N ILE A 249 -10.53 10.15 -12.57
CA ILE A 249 -10.20 11.09 -13.64
C ILE A 249 -8.72 10.97 -14.03
N LYS A 250 -7.83 10.88 -13.04
CA LYS A 250 -6.38 10.80 -13.26
C LYS A 250 -5.97 9.45 -13.84
N CYS A 251 -6.57 8.35 -13.38
CA CYS A 251 -6.37 7.02 -13.98
C CYS A 251 -6.83 6.99 -15.43
N LYS A 252 -8.00 7.54 -15.73
CA LYS A 252 -8.52 7.63 -17.11
C LYS A 252 -7.53 8.37 -18.02
N ARG A 253 -7.01 9.51 -17.58
CA ARG A 253 -5.99 10.28 -18.32
C ARG A 253 -4.70 9.50 -18.53
N ALA A 254 -4.22 8.80 -17.50
CA ALA A 254 -3.02 7.96 -17.63
C ALA A 254 -3.23 6.84 -18.65
N LEU A 255 -4.38 6.16 -18.63
CA LEU A 255 -4.74 5.13 -19.60
C LEU A 255 -4.88 5.70 -21.02
N ASP A 256 -5.44 6.91 -21.17
CA ASP A 256 -5.53 7.61 -22.46
C ASP A 256 -4.14 7.99 -22.98
N GLN A 257 -3.23 8.42 -22.11
CA GLN A 257 -1.86 8.80 -22.46
C GLN A 257 -0.98 7.61 -22.84
N THR A 258 -1.10 6.48 -22.14
CA THR A 258 -0.27 5.28 -22.40
C THR A 258 -0.88 4.35 -23.45
N GLY A 259 -2.20 4.43 -23.69
CA GLY A 259 -2.94 3.49 -24.53
C GLY A 259 -3.14 2.12 -23.88
N PHE A 260 -2.80 1.94 -22.60
CA PHE A 260 -2.93 0.66 -21.92
C PHE A 260 -4.39 0.31 -21.62
N LYS A 261 -4.69 -0.99 -21.60
CA LYS A 261 -6.03 -1.54 -21.34
C LYS A 261 -6.19 -2.12 -19.94
N ARG A 262 -5.14 -2.08 -19.13
CA ARG A 262 -5.09 -2.69 -17.79
C ARG A 262 -4.72 -1.64 -16.76
N LEU A 263 -5.46 -1.64 -15.66
CA LEU A 263 -5.23 -0.79 -14.51
C LEU A 263 -5.02 -1.66 -13.28
N VAL A 264 -3.90 -1.48 -12.60
CA VAL A 264 -3.60 -2.10 -11.32
C VAL A 264 -3.78 -1.06 -10.23
N ILE A 265 -4.48 -1.38 -9.14
CA ILE A 265 -4.65 -0.47 -7.99
C ILE A 265 -4.18 -1.18 -6.72
N ALA A 266 -3.20 -0.59 -6.04
CA ALA A 266 -2.58 -1.14 -4.84
C ALA A 266 -2.38 -0.09 -3.74
N GLY A 267 -2.03 -0.54 -2.53
CA GLY A 267 -1.95 0.27 -1.32
C GLY A 267 -3.27 0.32 -0.53
N GLY A 268 -3.21 0.75 0.73
CA GLY A 268 -4.33 0.61 1.66
C GLY A 268 -5.66 1.26 1.21
N VAL A 269 -5.61 2.37 0.46
CA VAL A 269 -6.82 3.05 -0.04
C VAL A 269 -7.50 2.22 -1.15
N SER A 270 -6.79 1.30 -1.79
CA SER A 270 -7.37 0.37 -2.78
C SER A 270 -8.42 -0.58 -2.18
N ALA A 271 -8.50 -0.70 -0.85
CA ALA A 271 -9.54 -1.44 -0.14
C ALA A 271 -10.88 -0.65 -0.06
N ASN A 272 -10.90 0.63 -0.44
CA ASN A 272 -12.11 1.44 -0.43
C ASN A 272 -13.14 0.90 -1.44
N ARG A 273 -14.36 0.65 -0.96
CA ARG A 273 -15.42 0.02 -1.76
C ARG A 273 -15.86 0.90 -2.92
N THR A 274 -16.11 2.18 -2.65
CA THR A 274 -16.53 3.17 -3.66
C THR A 274 -15.47 3.31 -4.75
N LEU A 275 -14.18 3.31 -4.39
CA LEU A 275 -13.08 3.32 -5.35
C LEU A 275 -13.10 2.08 -6.25
N ARG A 276 -13.26 0.88 -5.69
CA ARG A 276 -13.32 -0.37 -6.46
C ARG A 276 -14.49 -0.38 -7.44
N GLU A 277 -15.69 -0.03 -6.97
CA GLU A 277 -16.89 0.02 -7.80
C GLU A 277 -16.72 1.02 -8.98
N ARG A 278 -16.28 2.26 -8.69
CA ARG A 278 -16.09 3.30 -9.71
C ARG A 278 -15.03 2.96 -10.75
N MET A 279 -13.92 2.37 -10.32
CA MET A 279 -12.82 1.99 -11.21
C MET A 279 -13.19 0.78 -12.08
N ALA A 280 -13.96 -0.17 -11.54
CA ALA A 280 -14.50 -1.30 -12.31
C ALA A 280 -15.44 -0.82 -13.40
N ASP A 281 -16.41 0.05 -13.08
CA ASP A 281 -17.33 0.65 -14.06
C ASP A 281 -16.57 1.40 -15.16
N MET A 282 -15.56 2.19 -14.78
CA MET A 282 -14.73 2.94 -15.72
C MET A 282 -13.94 1.99 -16.64
N MET A 283 -13.33 0.92 -16.13
CA MET A 283 -12.57 -0.02 -16.97
C MET A 283 -13.48 -0.86 -17.86
N GLN A 284 -14.65 -1.27 -17.37
CA GLN A 284 -15.65 -1.97 -18.17
C GLN A 284 -16.14 -1.11 -19.35
N ALA A 285 -16.45 0.17 -19.10
CA ALA A 285 -16.85 1.11 -20.15
C ALA A 285 -15.76 1.35 -21.21
N ARG A 286 -14.48 1.11 -20.86
CA ARG A 286 -13.33 1.20 -21.77
C ARG A 286 -13.00 -0.11 -22.48
N GLY A 287 -13.67 -1.22 -22.15
CA GLY A 287 -13.31 -2.55 -22.64
C GLY A 287 -11.92 -3.00 -22.15
N GLY A 288 -11.53 -2.57 -20.95
CA GLY A 288 -10.29 -2.95 -20.27
C GLY A 288 -10.55 -3.69 -18.97
N GLU A 289 -9.48 -3.95 -18.23
CA GLU A 289 -9.52 -4.75 -16.99
C GLU A 289 -8.90 -3.98 -15.83
N VAL A 290 -9.44 -4.19 -14.64
CA VAL A 290 -8.89 -3.64 -13.39
C VAL A 290 -8.50 -4.78 -12.46
N PHE A 291 -7.35 -4.62 -11.81
CA PHE A 291 -6.77 -5.62 -10.93
C PHE A 291 -6.48 -5.02 -9.56
N TYR A 292 -6.79 -5.80 -8.53
CA TYR A 292 -6.56 -5.47 -7.12
C TYR A 292 -6.03 -6.70 -6.42
N ALA A 293 -5.28 -6.50 -5.35
CA ALA A 293 -5.08 -7.57 -4.39
C ALA A 293 -6.38 -7.77 -3.56
N ARG A 294 -6.54 -8.95 -2.96
CA ARG A 294 -7.56 -9.16 -1.92
C ARG A 294 -7.32 -8.18 -0.74
N PRO A 295 -8.36 -7.80 0.02
CA PRO A 295 -8.24 -6.74 1.03
C PRO A 295 -7.09 -6.89 2.02
N GLU A 296 -6.79 -8.12 2.48
CA GLU A 296 -5.70 -8.38 3.42
C GLU A 296 -4.29 -8.15 2.85
N PHE A 297 -4.17 -8.05 1.51
CA PHE A 297 -2.92 -7.76 0.80
C PHE A 297 -2.86 -6.32 0.25
N CYS A 298 -3.92 -5.53 0.43
CA CYS A 298 -3.91 -4.10 0.10
C CYS A 298 -3.12 -3.28 1.13
N THR A 299 -3.13 -3.70 2.39
CA THR A 299 -2.35 -3.11 3.48
C THR A 299 -0.99 -3.80 3.60
N ASP A 300 -0.08 -3.23 4.39
CA ASP A 300 1.26 -3.77 4.58
C ASP A 300 1.23 -5.21 5.09
N ASN A 301 1.95 -6.11 4.40
CA ASN A 301 1.94 -7.54 4.68
C ASN A 301 3.24 -8.21 4.24
N GLY A 302 3.55 -9.38 4.81
CA GLY A 302 4.75 -10.14 4.45
C GLY A 302 4.64 -10.86 3.09
N ALA A 303 3.42 -11.15 2.63
CA ALA A 303 3.18 -11.95 1.42
C ALA A 303 3.68 -11.23 0.16
N MET A 304 3.37 -9.94 0.04
CA MET A 304 3.85 -9.11 -1.06
C MET A 304 5.39 -9.01 -1.10
N ILE A 305 6.04 -9.03 0.06
CA ILE A 305 7.50 -8.97 0.18
C ILE A 305 8.14 -10.33 -0.14
N ALA A 306 7.53 -11.43 0.29
CA ALA A 306 7.98 -12.77 -0.09
C ALA A 306 7.90 -12.96 -1.62
N TYR A 307 6.81 -12.51 -2.23
CA TYR A 307 6.61 -12.58 -3.68
C TYR A 307 7.58 -11.68 -4.44
N ALA A 308 7.66 -10.38 -4.11
CA ALA A 308 8.58 -9.46 -4.76
C ALA A 308 10.05 -9.89 -4.58
N GLY A 309 10.38 -10.43 -3.40
CA GLY A 309 11.69 -11.03 -3.14
C GLY A 309 11.99 -12.24 -4.04
N MET A 310 11.02 -13.13 -4.25
CA MET A 310 11.13 -14.24 -5.20
C MET A 310 11.39 -13.74 -6.63
N VAL A 311 10.60 -12.76 -7.09
CA VAL A 311 10.75 -12.17 -8.42
C VAL A 311 12.15 -11.54 -8.59
N ARG A 312 12.58 -10.73 -7.62
CA ARG A 312 13.90 -10.08 -7.63
C ARG A 312 15.04 -11.08 -7.59
N LEU A 313 14.92 -12.15 -6.80
CA LEU A 313 15.92 -13.22 -6.73
C LEU A 313 16.04 -13.98 -8.06
N LYS A 314 14.91 -14.28 -8.72
CA LYS A 314 14.91 -14.90 -10.06
C LYS A 314 15.56 -13.99 -11.11
N GLY A 315 15.39 -12.67 -10.97
CA GLY A 315 16.11 -11.65 -11.75
C GLY A 315 17.57 -11.42 -11.34
N GLY A 316 18.14 -12.24 -10.44
CA GLY A 316 19.55 -12.18 -10.05
C GLY A 316 19.88 -11.21 -8.90
N THR A 317 18.89 -10.55 -8.30
CA THR A 317 19.11 -9.63 -7.17
C THR A 317 19.55 -10.40 -5.93
N ARG A 318 20.65 -9.97 -5.31
CA ARG A 318 21.17 -10.49 -4.05
C ARG A 318 21.74 -9.35 -3.20
N GLY A 319 21.48 -9.36 -1.91
CA GLY A 319 22.02 -8.40 -0.95
C GLY A 319 23.45 -8.73 -0.52
N GLU A 320 24.24 -7.69 -0.26
CA GLU A 320 25.59 -7.79 0.31
C GLU A 320 25.55 -8.12 1.81
N LEU A 321 26.71 -8.36 2.45
CA LEU A 321 26.78 -8.59 3.91
C LEU A 321 26.36 -7.39 4.76
N GLY A 322 26.58 -6.17 4.27
CA GLY A 322 26.12 -4.95 4.94
C GLY A 322 24.60 -4.84 4.96
N VAL A 323 24.05 -4.38 6.09
CA VAL A 323 22.62 -4.03 6.17
C VAL A 323 22.47 -2.56 5.78
N SER A 324 21.82 -2.32 4.64
CA SER A 324 21.48 -0.98 4.18
C SER A 324 19.97 -0.84 4.05
N VAL A 325 19.43 0.28 4.55
CA VAL A 325 18.02 0.65 4.40
C VAL A 325 17.93 2.04 3.78
N ARG A 326 16.91 2.27 2.95
CA ARG A 326 16.67 3.52 2.24
C ARG A 326 15.28 4.07 2.61
N PRO A 327 15.17 4.90 3.66
CA PRO A 327 13.88 5.45 4.10
C PRO A 327 13.12 6.20 3.01
N ARG A 328 13.87 6.82 2.08
CA ARG A 328 13.36 7.37 0.83
C ARG A 328 13.99 6.61 -0.33
N TRP A 329 13.14 5.93 -1.08
CA TRP A 329 13.53 5.16 -2.26
C TRP A 329 12.48 5.40 -3.34
N PRO A 330 12.77 6.20 -4.37
CA PRO A 330 11.88 6.33 -5.51
C PRO A 330 11.82 5.02 -6.28
N LEU A 331 10.59 4.56 -6.55
CA LEU A 331 10.34 3.28 -7.22
C LEU A 331 10.96 3.20 -8.63
N ALA A 332 11.01 4.34 -9.33
CA ALA A 332 11.59 4.46 -10.67
C ALA A 332 13.12 4.27 -10.73
N GLU A 333 13.82 4.26 -9.59
CA GLU A 333 15.26 3.98 -9.54
C GLU A 333 15.59 2.48 -9.51
N LEU A 334 14.59 1.61 -9.43
CA LEU A 334 14.83 0.18 -9.44
C LEU A 334 15.36 -0.28 -10.81
N PRO A 335 16.30 -1.24 -10.83
CA PRO A 335 16.79 -1.81 -12.08
C PRO A 335 15.72 -2.70 -12.72
N ALA A 336 15.63 -2.67 -14.05
CA ALA A 336 14.89 -3.65 -14.83
C ALA A 336 15.54 -5.05 -14.70
N ILE A 337 14.72 -6.10 -14.69
CA ILE A 337 15.17 -7.51 -14.62
C ILE A 337 14.36 -8.43 -15.53
#